data_AF-A0A6L7S0W2-F1
#
_entry.id   AF-A0A6L7S0W2-F1
#
_cell.length_a   1.000
_cell.length_b   1.000
_cell.length_c   1.000
_cell.angle_alpha   90.00
_cell.angle_beta   90.00
_cell.angle_gamma   90.00
#
_symmetry.space_group_name_H-M   'P 1'
#
loop_
_entity.id
_entity.type
_entity.pdbx_description
1 polymer ?
#
loop_
_entity_poly.entity_id
_entity_poly.type
_entity_poly.pdbx_seq_one_letter_code
_entity_poly.pdbx_strand_id
1 'polypeptide(L)'
;MMNFLRLPSLDIAKNAICNILVFQNYLIRKPAGCQMSVSRATQRQAEDKINQAALVAKAFARPLGGWIATFQEAIGMGAPALAERLGISRNGVYSSIRNEKAGTISLNQLGKMAEAMGGKLVYAIVPREGQVEKIVMNQARKKARRVVQRACAHMALEEQTEGLSSQEEMIEELASELAREMRRDFWK
;
A
#
# COMPACT_ATOMS: atom_id res chain seq x y z
N MET A 1 -40.20 -24.54 -40.01
CA MET A 1 -39.39 -24.33 -38.78
C MET A 1 -38.02 -24.94 -39.02
N MET A 2 -37.01 -24.14 -39.33
CA MET A 2 -35.61 -24.60 -39.38
C MET A 2 -34.83 -23.81 -38.34
N ASN A 3 -34.38 -24.51 -37.31
CA ASN A 3 -33.53 -24.01 -36.24
C ASN A 3 -32.19 -23.55 -36.83
N PHE A 4 -31.93 -22.25 -36.74
CA PHE A 4 -30.61 -21.68 -36.98
C PHE A 4 -29.71 -22.07 -35.81
N LEU A 5 -28.79 -23.00 -36.05
CA LEU A 5 -27.70 -23.31 -35.14
C LEU A 5 -26.82 -22.06 -34.99
N ARG A 6 -26.86 -21.45 -33.79
CA ARG A 6 -26.02 -20.33 -33.38
C ARG A 6 -24.57 -20.84 -33.25
N LEU A 7 -23.71 -20.52 -34.21
CA LEU A 7 -22.28 -20.85 -34.18
C LEU A 7 -21.55 -20.05 -33.08
N PRO A 8 -20.73 -20.68 -32.21
CA PRO A 8 -19.96 -20.00 -31.16
C PRO A 8 -18.58 -19.47 -31.62
N SER A 9 -18.38 -19.19 -32.92
CA SER A 9 -17.05 -19.01 -33.50
C SER A 9 -16.53 -17.57 -33.61
N LEU A 10 -17.34 -16.54 -33.32
CA LEU A 10 -16.91 -15.13 -33.42
C LEU A 10 -16.34 -14.54 -32.11
N ASP A 11 -16.73 -15.05 -30.95
CA ASP A 11 -16.32 -14.50 -29.64
C ASP A 11 -14.87 -14.83 -29.27
N ILE A 12 -14.37 -16.00 -29.68
CA ILE A 12 -13.01 -16.46 -29.37
C ILE A 12 -11.96 -15.64 -30.14
N ALA A 13 -12.24 -15.31 -31.40
CA ALA A 13 -11.34 -14.54 -32.25
C ALA A 13 -11.18 -13.08 -31.76
N LYS A 14 -12.24 -12.48 -31.23
CA LYS A 14 -12.23 -11.11 -30.70
C LYS A 14 -11.47 -10.99 -29.38
N ASN A 15 -11.63 -11.96 -28.48
CA ASN A 15 -10.86 -12.04 -27.23
C ASN A 15 -9.36 -12.15 -27.51
N ALA A 16 -8.98 -12.94 -28.53
CA ALA A 16 -7.59 -13.02 -28.98
C ALA A 16 -7.07 -11.65 -29.46
N ILE A 17 -7.85 -10.87 -30.22
CA ILE A 17 -7.40 -9.57 -30.75
C ILE A 17 -7.23 -8.53 -29.64
N CYS A 18 -8.16 -8.42 -28.68
CA CYS A 18 -8.02 -7.49 -27.56
C CYS A 18 -6.83 -7.87 -26.66
N ASN A 19 -6.68 -9.17 -26.37
CA ASN A 19 -5.55 -9.66 -25.59
C ASN A 19 -4.22 -9.42 -26.33
N ILE A 20 -4.16 -9.75 -27.63
CA ILE A 20 -3.00 -9.47 -28.50
C ILE A 20 -2.70 -7.98 -28.53
N LEU A 21 -3.66 -7.07 -28.57
CA LEU A 21 -3.41 -5.63 -28.59
C LEU A 21 -3.00 -5.07 -27.23
N VAL A 22 -3.55 -5.57 -26.11
CA VAL A 22 -3.08 -5.23 -24.76
C VAL A 22 -1.63 -5.67 -24.59
N PHE A 23 -1.31 -6.92 -24.96
CA PHE A 23 0.04 -7.45 -24.93
C PHE A 23 0.94 -6.78 -25.97
N GLN A 24 0.50 -6.49 -27.19
CA GLN A 24 1.29 -5.80 -28.21
C GLN A 24 1.56 -4.36 -27.80
N ASN A 25 0.58 -3.60 -27.32
CA ASN A 25 0.81 -2.22 -26.86
C ASN A 25 1.70 -2.20 -25.61
N TYR A 26 1.64 -3.23 -24.76
CA TYR A 26 2.54 -3.44 -23.63
C TYR A 26 3.97 -3.86 -24.05
N LEU A 27 4.12 -4.75 -25.04
CA LEU A 27 5.38 -5.28 -25.55
C LEU A 27 6.10 -4.28 -26.47
N ILE A 28 5.36 -3.55 -27.31
CA ILE A 28 5.89 -2.52 -28.23
C ILE A 28 6.39 -1.30 -27.44
N ARG A 29 5.75 -0.98 -26.29
CA ARG A 29 6.23 0.03 -25.35
C ARG A 29 7.11 -0.54 -24.23
N LYS A 30 7.73 -1.71 -24.41
CA LYS A 30 8.70 -2.27 -23.44
C LYS A 30 10.06 -1.58 -23.66
N PRO A 31 10.41 -0.50 -22.93
CA PRO A 31 11.76 0.05 -23.03
C PRO A 31 12.75 -1.02 -22.61
N ALA A 32 13.89 -1.11 -23.31
CA ALA A 32 14.99 -2.01 -23.00
C ALA A 32 15.28 -1.96 -21.49
N GLY A 33 15.18 -3.12 -20.87
CA GLY A 33 15.04 -3.27 -19.43
C GLY A 33 16.22 -2.68 -18.68
N CYS A 34 15.90 -1.95 -17.62
CA CYS A 34 16.85 -1.75 -16.54
C CYS A 34 16.18 -2.24 -15.26
N GLN A 35 16.61 -3.41 -14.81
CA GLN A 35 16.14 -4.08 -13.59
C GLN A 35 16.24 -3.14 -12.38
N MET A 36 15.37 -3.40 -11.40
CA MET A 36 15.35 -2.74 -10.10
C MET A 36 16.75 -2.63 -9.49
N SER A 37 17.02 -1.55 -8.76
CA SER A 37 18.26 -1.35 -7.99
C SER A 37 18.38 -2.26 -6.76
N VAL A 38 17.32 -3.00 -6.41
CA VAL A 38 17.24 -3.85 -5.22
C VAL A 38 17.06 -5.31 -5.63
N SER A 39 17.86 -6.21 -5.06
CA SER A 39 17.75 -7.65 -5.27
C SER A 39 16.42 -8.20 -4.75
N ARG A 40 15.85 -9.20 -5.45
CA ARG A 40 14.60 -9.88 -5.03
C ARG A 40 14.71 -10.47 -3.62
N ALA A 41 15.88 -10.97 -3.23
CA ALA A 41 16.10 -11.50 -1.89
C ALA A 41 16.01 -10.41 -0.81
N THR A 42 16.60 -9.24 -1.07
CA THR A 42 16.55 -8.07 -0.18
C THR A 42 15.13 -7.53 -0.06
N GLN A 43 14.40 -7.48 -1.17
CA GLN A 43 12.98 -7.10 -1.18
C GLN A 43 12.15 -8.05 -0.31
N ARG A 44 12.28 -9.36 -0.51
CA ARG A 44 11.54 -10.36 0.26
C ARG A 44 11.83 -10.26 1.76
N GLN A 45 13.10 -10.07 2.12
CA GLN A 45 13.47 -9.88 3.53
C GLN A 45 12.85 -8.61 4.14
N ALA A 46 12.73 -7.53 3.36
CA ALA A 46 12.06 -6.31 3.81
C ALA A 46 10.54 -6.50 3.95
N GLU A 47 9.91 -7.20 3.00
CA GLU A 47 8.49 -7.58 3.04
C GLU A 47 8.19 -8.40 4.31
N ASP A 48 8.99 -9.43 4.59
CA ASP A 48 8.85 -10.26 5.78
C ASP A 48 8.94 -9.43 7.07
N LYS A 49 9.93 -8.54 7.19
CA LYS A 49 10.09 -7.66 8.36
C LYS A 49 8.89 -6.74 8.57
N ILE A 50 8.38 -6.14 7.50
CA ILE A 50 7.22 -5.25 7.57
C ILE A 50 5.95 -6.03 7.95
N ASN A 51 5.74 -7.19 7.32
CA ASN A 51 4.59 -8.06 7.60
C ASN A 51 4.63 -8.59 9.05
N GLN A 52 5.80 -8.94 9.57
CA GLN A 52 5.98 -9.32 10.98
C GLN A 52 5.64 -8.17 11.94
N ALA A 53 6.13 -6.96 11.67
CA ALA A 53 5.80 -5.79 12.48
C ALA A 53 4.28 -5.49 12.48
N ALA A 54 3.59 -5.75 11.37
CA ALA A 54 2.14 -5.55 11.25
C ALA A 54 1.34 -6.51 12.15
N LEU A 55 1.80 -7.75 12.33
CA LEU A 55 1.15 -8.72 13.23
C LEU A 55 1.22 -8.25 14.68
N VAL A 56 2.40 -7.80 15.11
CA VAL A 56 2.62 -7.28 16.47
C VAL A 56 1.82 -6.00 16.69
N ALA A 57 1.84 -5.07 15.74
CA ALA A 57 1.15 -3.78 15.85
C ALA A 57 -0.38 -3.93 16.00
N LYS A 58 -1.00 -4.94 15.36
CA LYS A 58 -2.45 -5.20 15.49
C LYS A 58 -2.89 -5.48 16.93
N ALA A 59 -1.99 -5.97 17.79
CA ALA A 59 -2.29 -6.24 19.19
C ALA A 59 -2.30 -4.98 20.08
N PHE A 60 -1.72 -3.86 19.60
CA PHE A 60 -1.61 -2.64 20.39
C PHE A 60 -2.75 -1.66 20.07
N ALA A 61 -3.76 -1.64 20.92
CA ALA A 61 -4.72 -0.54 20.93
C ALA A 61 -4.09 0.67 21.65
N ARG A 62 -4.16 1.85 21.02
CA ARG A 62 -3.72 3.09 21.66
C ARG A 62 -4.65 3.42 22.85
N PRO A 63 -4.12 3.68 24.07
CA PRO A 63 -4.94 4.12 25.18
C PRO A 63 -5.68 5.44 24.87
N LEU A 64 -6.89 5.62 25.42
CA LEU A 64 -7.69 6.86 25.25
C LEU A 64 -6.93 8.11 25.71
N GLY A 65 -6.09 7.96 26.74
CA GLY A 65 -5.26 9.01 27.31
C GLY A 65 -3.98 9.34 26.51
N GLY A 66 -3.62 8.51 25.52
CA GLY A 66 -2.27 8.52 24.97
C GLY A 66 -1.28 7.75 25.83
N TRP A 67 -0.15 7.36 25.23
CA TRP A 67 0.86 6.56 25.90
C TRP A 67 1.56 7.30 27.03
N ILE A 68 1.73 8.62 26.92
CA ILE A 68 2.39 9.40 27.98
C ILE A 68 1.54 9.39 29.25
N ALA A 69 0.25 9.72 29.15
CA ALA A 69 -0.64 9.79 30.31
C ALA A 69 -0.78 8.41 30.98
N THR A 70 -0.94 7.35 30.19
CA THR A 70 -1.04 5.98 30.73
C THR A 70 0.26 5.54 31.41
N PHE A 71 1.43 5.92 30.88
CA PHE A 71 2.70 5.62 31.55
C PHE A 71 2.81 6.37 32.88
N GLN A 72 2.47 7.66 32.90
CA GLN A 72 2.45 8.48 34.13
C GLN A 72 1.57 7.87 35.22
N GLU A 73 0.37 7.41 34.86
CA GLU A 73 -0.55 6.72 35.77
C GLU A 73 0.06 5.40 36.29
N ALA A 74 0.67 4.61 35.41
CA ALA A 74 1.26 3.32 35.76
C ALA A 74 2.41 3.43 36.77
N ILE A 75 3.20 4.52 36.71
CA ILE A 75 4.33 4.75 37.62
C ILE A 75 4.03 5.73 38.76
N GLY A 76 2.78 6.23 38.86
CA GLY A 76 2.39 7.23 39.86
C GLY A 76 3.08 8.59 39.71
N MET A 77 3.51 8.97 38.50
CA MET A 77 4.24 10.22 38.24
C MET A 77 3.33 11.32 37.72
N GLY A 78 3.13 12.36 38.53
CA GLY A 78 2.40 13.56 38.10
C GLY A 78 3.14 14.39 37.04
N ALA A 79 2.39 15.23 36.31
CA ALA A 79 2.96 16.18 35.35
C ALA A 79 4.02 17.14 35.93
N PRO A 80 3.96 17.60 37.20
CA PRO A 80 5.03 18.40 37.80
C PRO A 80 6.37 17.66 37.87
N ALA A 81 6.37 16.40 38.32
CA ALA A 81 7.58 15.60 38.41
C ALA A 81 8.19 15.32 37.02
N LEU A 82 7.34 15.06 36.02
CA LEU A 82 7.81 14.90 34.65
C LEU A 82 8.39 16.21 34.08
N ALA A 83 7.80 17.35 34.42
CA ALA A 83 8.28 18.67 34.00
C ALA A 83 9.68 18.96 34.58
N GLU A 84 9.89 18.66 35.85
CA GLU A 84 11.19 18.78 36.53
C GLU A 84 12.24 17.88 35.86
N ARG A 85 11.89 16.60 35.59
CA ARG A 85 12.80 15.66 34.90
C ARG A 85 13.15 16.09 33.47
N LEU A 86 12.24 16.75 32.78
CA LEU A 86 12.45 17.25 31.43
C LEU A 86 13.09 18.65 31.37
N GLY A 87 13.18 19.36 32.50
CA GLY A 87 13.65 20.75 32.54
C GLY A 87 12.72 21.73 31.79
N ILE A 88 11.43 21.45 31.73
CA ILE A 88 10.43 22.30 31.04
C ILE A 88 9.31 22.74 31.97
N SER A 89 8.47 23.67 31.53
CA SER A 89 7.32 24.11 32.32
C SER A 89 6.23 23.02 32.39
N ARG A 90 5.43 23.04 33.47
CA ARG A 90 4.24 22.19 33.62
C ARG A 90 3.29 22.33 32.42
N ASN A 91 3.10 23.56 31.94
CA ASN A 91 2.29 23.84 30.74
C ASN A 91 2.86 23.16 29.49
N GLY A 92 4.19 23.08 29.37
CA GLY A 92 4.87 22.34 28.30
C GLY A 92 4.59 20.83 28.34
N VAL A 93 4.51 20.23 29.53
CA VAL A 93 4.12 18.81 29.67
C VAL A 93 2.66 18.61 29.26
N TYR A 94 1.74 19.44 29.77
CA TYR A 94 0.32 19.33 29.42
C TYR A 94 0.05 19.56 27.93
N SER A 95 0.76 20.51 27.29
CA SER A 95 0.66 20.72 25.85
C SER A 95 1.20 19.52 25.08
N SER A 96 2.29 18.90 25.53
CA SER A 96 2.85 17.69 24.92
C SER A 96 1.87 16.51 24.98
N ILE A 97 1.24 16.26 26.13
CA ILE A 97 0.22 15.20 26.29
C ILE A 97 -0.97 15.47 25.37
N ARG A 98 -1.42 16.73 25.27
CA ARG A 98 -2.50 17.12 24.35
C ARG A 98 -2.10 16.90 22.88
N ASN A 99 -0.90 17.31 22.50
CA ASN A 99 -0.37 17.14 21.15
C ASN A 99 -0.18 15.67 20.80
N GLU A 100 0.18 14.82 21.78
CA GLU A 100 0.21 13.38 21.59
C GLU A 100 -1.18 12.90 21.19
N LYS A 101 -2.21 13.19 21.98
CA LYS A 101 -3.60 12.80 21.68
C LYS A 101 -4.03 13.26 20.28
N ALA A 102 -3.69 14.49 19.91
CA ALA A 102 -3.99 15.08 18.60
C ALA A 102 -3.13 14.51 17.45
N GLY A 103 -2.08 13.73 17.73
CA GLY A 103 -1.17 13.19 16.72
C GLY A 103 -0.18 14.21 16.14
N THR A 104 0.01 15.36 16.80
CA THR A 104 0.88 16.45 16.35
C THR A 104 2.22 16.51 17.07
N ILE A 105 2.45 15.64 18.06
CA ILE A 105 3.74 15.52 18.76
C ILE A 105 4.80 14.92 17.84
N SER A 106 6.03 15.42 17.91
CA SER A 106 7.16 14.82 17.21
C SER A 106 7.61 13.51 17.88
N LEU A 107 8.12 12.55 17.11
CA LEU A 107 8.71 11.32 17.65
C LEU A 107 9.87 11.60 18.61
N ASN A 108 10.67 12.64 18.33
CA ASN A 108 11.77 13.04 19.22
C ASN A 108 11.26 13.50 20.59
N GLN A 109 10.22 14.33 20.61
CA GLN A 109 9.62 14.79 21.86
C GLN A 109 8.97 13.65 22.64
N LEU A 110 8.23 12.76 21.96
CA LEU A 110 7.66 11.57 22.57
C LEU A 110 8.75 10.66 23.16
N GLY A 111 9.88 10.50 22.46
CA GLY A 111 11.06 9.78 22.93
C GLY A 111 11.64 10.37 24.21
N LYS A 112 11.90 11.68 24.24
CA LYS A 112 12.40 12.38 25.43
C LYS A 112 11.47 12.22 26.63
N MET A 113 10.16 12.30 26.43
CA MET A 113 9.19 12.10 27.51
C MET A 113 9.20 10.66 28.02
N ALA A 114 9.30 9.67 27.12
CA ALA A 114 9.43 8.27 27.52
C ALA A 114 10.71 8.05 28.34
N GLU A 115 11.86 8.56 27.87
CA GLU A 115 13.15 8.44 28.56
C GLU A 115 13.13 9.08 29.95
N ALA A 116 12.51 10.26 30.08
CA ALA A 116 12.34 10.92 31.38
C ALA A 116 11.48 10.10 32.36
N MET A 117 10.61 9.21 31.87
CA MET A 117 9.84 8.26 32.69
C MET A 117 10.53 6.91 32.88
N GLY A 118 11.74 6.71 32.32
CA GLY A 118 12.46 5.43 32.32
C GLY A 118 11.97 4.43 31.26
N GLY A 119 11.18 4.90 30.31
CA GLY A 119 10.70 4.14 29.16
C GLY A 119 11.53 4.36 27.90
N LYS A 120 11.15 3.68 26.83
CA LYS A 120 11.74 3.83 25.49
C LYS A 120 10.62 3.91 24.45
N LEU A 121 10.73 4.86 23.52
CA LEU A 121 9.85 4.91 22.36
C LEU A 121 10.24 3.84 21.35
N VAL A 122 9.28 3.02 20.95
CA VAL A 122 9.38 2.08 19.83
C VAL A 122 8.39 2.52 18.75
N TYR A 123 8.83 2.61 17.50
CA TYR A 123 7.98 2.96 16.37
C TYR A 123 8.10 1.91 15.25
N ALA A 124 7.02 1.76 14.48
CA ALA A 124 6.99 0.89 13.32
C ALA A 124 6.13 1.52 12.22
N ILE A 125 6.46 1.22 10.96
CA ILE A 125 5.64 1.54 9.80
C ILE A 125 5.08 0.21 9.29
N VAL A 126 3.75 0.10 9.25
CA VAL A 126 3.04 -1.13 8.89
C VAL A 126 2.01 -0.85 7.80
N PRO A 127 1.64 -1.84 6.96
CA PRO A 127 0.56 -1.69 6.00
C PRO A 127 -0.75 -1.35 6.71
N ARG A 128 -1.50 -0.40 6.14
CA ARG A 128 -2.83 -0.03 6.65
C ARG A 128 -3.79 -1.23 6.62
N GLU A 129 -3.67 -2.04 5.57
CA GLU A 129 -4.49 -3.23 5.36
C GLU A 129 -3.69 -4.35 4.71
N GLY A 130 -3.91 -5.58 5.17
CA GLY A 130 -3.30 -6.77 4.58
C GLY A 130 -1.76 -6.80 4.71
N GLN A 131 -1.13 -7.47 3.76
CA GLN A 131 0.32 -7.61 3.66
C GLN A 131 0.89 -6.66 2.60
N VAL A 132 2.22 -6.51 2.55
CA VAL A 132 2.91 -5.63 1.58
C VAL A 132 2.53 -5.95 0.12
N GLU A 133 2.33 -7.22 -0.19
CA GLU A 133 1.93 -7.73 -1.50
C GLU A 133 0.62 -7.10 -1.98
N LYS A 134 -0.32 -6.79 -1.07
CA LYS A 134 -1.58 -6.11 -1.41
C LYS A 134 -1.32 -4.68 -1.91
N ILE A 135 -0.34 -3.98 -1.35
CA ILE A 135 0.04 -2.62 -1.78
C ILE A 135 0.59 -2.68 -3.21
N VAL A 136 1.50 -3.62 -3.47
CA VAL A 136 2.08 -3.86 -4.80
C VAL A 136 0.98 -4.20 -5.80
N MET A 137 0.08 -5.13 -5.44
CA MET A 137 -0.98 -5.57 -6.35
C MET A 137 -1.99 -4.45 -6.64
N ASN A 138 -2.34 -3.62 -5.66
CA ASN A 138 -3.20 -2.47 -5.88
C ASN A 138 -2.59 -1.46 -6.86
N GLN A 139 -1.29 -1.22 -6.76
CA GLN A 139 -0.58 -0.36 -7.71
C GLN A 139 -0.53 -0.99 -9.11
N ALA A 140 -0.29 -2.30 -9.18
CA ALA A 140 -0.28 -3.04 -10.44
C ALA A 140 -1.65 -2.98 -11.14
N ARG A 141 -2.75 -3.22 -10.41
CA ARG A 141 -4.12 -3.07 -10.91
C ARG A 141 -4.42 -1.66 -11.40
N LYS A 142 -3.99 -0.63 -10.65
CA LYS A 142 -4.16 0.77 -11.06
C LYS A 142 -3.44 1.07 -12.38
N LYS A 143 -2.28 0.45 -12.63
CA LYS A 143 -1.58 0.56 -13.91
C LYS A 143 -2.24 -0.25 -15.01
N ALA A 144 -2.59 -1.51 -14.75
CA ALA A 144 -3.25 -2.38 -15.70
C ALA A 144 -4.55 -1.75 -16.21
N ARG A 145 -5.39 -1.22 -15.31
CA ARG A 145 -6.60 -0.45 -15.67
C ARG A 145 -6.31 0.67 -16.67
N ARG A 146 -5.26 1.48 -16.45
CA ARG A 146 -4.87 2.57 -17.35
C ARG A 146 -4.45 2.07 -18.73
N VAL A 147 -3.79 0.91 -18.81
CA VAL A 147 -3.35 0.31 -20.08
C VAL A 147 -4.55 -0.25 -20.83
N VAL A 148 -5.36 -1.09 -20.17
CA VAL A 148 -6.55 -1.72 -20.76
C VAL A 148 -7.53 -0.66 -21.25
N GLN A 149 -7.83 0.37 -20.44
CA GLN A 149 -8.73 1.45 -20.85
C GLN A 149 -8.25 2.20 -22.10
N ARG A 150 -6.94 2.47 -22.21
CA ARG A 150 -6.38 3.14 -23.40
C ARG A 150 -6.45 2.25 -24.64
N ALA A 151 -6.19 0.96 -24.49
CA ALA A 151 -6.31 -0.01 -25.59
C ALA A 151 -7.78 -0.12 -26.05
N CYS A 152 -8.72 -0.28 -25.12
CA CYS A 152 -10.15 -0.33 -25.44
C CYS A 152 -10.67 0.98 -26.06
N ALA A 153 -10.21 2.14 -25.62
CA ALA A 153 -10.61 3.43 -26.20
C ALA A 153 -10.16 3.60 -27.66
N HIS A 154 -8.97 3.07 -28.01
CA HIS A 154 -8.52 3.02 -29.40
C HIS A 154 -9.39 2.08 -30.26
N MET A 155 -9.84 0.96 -29.69
CA MET A 155 -10.71 -0.01 -30.37
C MET A 155 -12.17 0.47 -30.51
N ALA A 156 -12.67 1.30 -29.59
CA ALA A 156 -14.01 1.89 -29.68
C ALA A 156 -14.15 2.83 -30.90
N LEU A 157 -13.04 3.39 -31.39
CA LEU A 157 -13.01 4.13 -32.67
C LEU A 157 -13.09 3.21 -33.90
N GLU A 158 -12.89 1.90 -33.75
CA GLU A 158 -12.87 0.91 -34.84
C GLU A 158 -14.19 0.10 -34.95
N GLU A 159 -15.27 0.56 -34.31
CA GLU A 159 -16.64 0.02 -34.40
C GLU A 159 -16.77 -1.48 -34.07
N GLN A 160 -16.18 -1.97 -32.97
CA GLN A 160 -16.35 -3.38 -32.55
C GLN A 160 -16.45 -3.54 -31.04
N THR A 161 -17.62 -3.22 -30.50
CA THR A 161 -18.02 -3.54 -29.11
C THR A 161 -18.84 -4.82 -29.12
N GLU A 162 -18.26 -5.92 -28.63
CA GLU A 162 -18.93 -6.98 -27.84
C GLU A 162 -18.25 -8.34 -28.02
N GLY A 163 -17.95 -8.97 -26.88
CA GLY A 163 -17.30 -10.27 -26.72
C GLY A 163 -16.01 -10.17 -25.90
N LEU A 164 -16.13 -10.02 -24.57
CA LEU A 164 -14.98 -9.78 -23.69
C LEU A 164 -14.83 -10.93 -22.67
N SER A 165 -13.62 -11.47 -22.52
CA SER A 165 -13.13 -11.82 -21.18
C SER A 165 -13.38 -10.60 -20.31
N SER A 166 -13.99 -10.75 -19.12
CA SER A 166 -14.41 -9.57 -18.34
C SER A 166 -13.22 -8.60 -18.29
N GLN A 167 -13.41 -7.30 -18.57
CA GLN A 167 -12.29 -6.34 -18.57
C GLN A 167 -11.42 -6.48 -17.31
N GLU A 168 -12.04 -6.90 -16.22
CA GLU A 168 -11.41 -7.25 -14.96
C GLU A 168 -10.42 -8.42 -15.03
N GLU A 169 -10.67 -9.47 -15.82
CA GLU A 169 -9.73 -10.58 -16.07
C GLU A 169 -8.46 -10.10 -16.77
N MET A 170 -8.60 -9.31 -17.84
CA MET A 170 -7.45 -8.70 -18.52
C MET A 170 -6.67 -7.75 -17.60
N ILE A 171 -7.37 -7.00 -16.76
CA ILE A 171 -6.75 -6.15 -15.74
C ILE A 171 -5.94 -7.00 -14.77
N GLU A 172 -6.48 -8.12 -14.28
CA GLU A 172 -5.83 -8.95 -13.27
C GLU A 172 -4.64 -9.73 -13.82
N GLU A 173 -4.72 -10.23 -15.05
CA GLU A 173 -3.62 -10.89 -15.74
C GLU A 173 -2.45 -9.91 -15.94
N LEU A 174 -2.73 -8.73 -16.51
CA LEU A 174 -1.72 -7.70 -16.71
C LEU A 174 -1.16 -7.17 -15.38
N ALA A 175 -2.00 -7.04 -14.34
CA ALA A 175 -1.56 -6.64 -13.01
C ALA A 175 -0.57 -7.67 -12.42
N SER A 176 -0.85 -8.96 -12.59
CA SER A 176 0.04 -10.04 -12.13
C SER A 176 1.40 -9.99 -12.80
N GLU A 177 1.46 -9.71 -14.10
CA GLU A 177 2.74 -9.52 -14.81
C GLU A 177 3.49 -8.28 -14.36
N LEU A 178 2.79 -7.14 -14.24
CA LEU A 178 3.37 -5.88 -13.76
C LEU A 178 3.95 -6.01 -12.36
N ALA A 179 3.28 -6.74 -11.47
CA ALA A 179 3.74 -7.01 -10.11
C ALA A 179 4.93 -7.98 -10.05
N ARG A 180 5.11 -8.85 -11.05
CA ARG A 180 6.27 -9.75 -11.14
C ARG A 180 7.50 -9.08 -11.73
N GLU A 181 7.30 -8.25 -12.75
CA GLU A 181 8.39 -7.55 -13.43
C GLU A 181 8.87 -6.33 -12.62
N MET A 182 7.97 -5.62 -11.93
CA MET A 182 8.25 -4.39 -11.15
C MET A 182 9.27 -3.47 -11.83
N ARG A 183 8.95 -3.01 -13.04
CA ARG A 183 9.82 -2.11 -13.81
C ARG A 183 10.05 -0.78 -13.05
N ARG A 184 11.07 -0.01 -13.44
CA ARG A 184 11.44 1.26 -12.77
C ARG A 184 10.31 2.28 -12.67
N ASP A 185 9.39 2.27 -13.62
CA ASP A 185 8.25 3.16 -13.65
C ASP A 185 7.09 2.65 -12.79
N PHE A 186 7.16 1.46 -12.17
CA PHE A 186 6.05 0.79 -11.47
C PHE A 186 5.29 1.69 -10.50
N TRP A 187 5.99 2.55 -9.76
CA TRP A 187 5.40 3.48 -8.79
C TRP A 187 4.98 4.84 -9.37
N LYS A 188 5.01 5.02 -10.69
CA LYS A 188 4.52 6.22 -11.41
C LYS A 188 3.05 6.14 -11.85
#